data_AF-A0A7J8Y3X0-F1
#
_entry.id   AF-A0A7J8Y3X0-F1
#
_cell.length_a   1.000
_cell.length_b   1.000
_cell.length_c   1.000
_cell.angle_alpha   90.00
_cell.angle_beta   90.00
_cell.angle_gamma   90.00
#
_symmetry.space_group_name_H-M   'P 1'
#
loop_
_entity.id
_entity.type
_entity.pdbx_description
1 polymer ?
#
loop_
_entity_poly.entity_id
_entity_poly.type
_entity_poly.pdbx_seq_one_letter_code
_entity_poly.pdbx_strand_id
1 'polypeptide(L)'
;IYKKISELSTLCGGEIPFIIFSSTGKPYSFGHPSIESIAKHISNASQRLNDTTDAPVETYCKIRISLLVQDFNEVKDQLDVIKEKQKAIALGQ
;
A
#
# COMPACT_ATOMS: atom_id res chain seq x y z
N ILE A 1 -8.56 18.20 9.84
CA ILE A 1 -8.38 16.74 9.65
C ILE A 1 -9.11 16.22 8.41
N TYR A 2 -10.41 16.49 8.22
CA TYR A 2 -11.19 16.01 7.06
C TYR A 2 -10.56 16.34 5.70
N LYS A 3 -10.15 17.59 5.47
CA LYS A 3 -9.45 18.01 4.24
C LYS A 3 -8.18 17.18 3.99
N LYS A 4 -7.40 16.89 5.04
CA LYS A 4 -6.16 16.11 4.93
C LYS A 4 -6.44 14.65 4.59
N ILE A 5 -7.51 14.08 5.15
CA ILE A 5 -7.93 12.72 4.82
C ILE A 5 -8.44 12.65 3.37
N SER A 6 -9.17 13.66 2.91
CA SER A 6 -9.59 13.75 1.51
C SER A 6 -8.41 13.86 0.57
N GLU A 7 -7.44 14.74 0.86
CA GLU A 7 -6.19 14.87 0.07
C GLU A 7 -5.43 13.55 -0.01
N LEU A 8 -5.28 12.85 1.12
CA LEU A 8 -4.60 11.56 1.19
C LEU A 8 -5.33 10.48 0.39
N SER A 9 -6.66 10.40 0.55
CA SER A 9 -7.50 9.45 -0.20
C SER A 9 -7.38 9.69 -1.71
N THR A 10 -7.44 10.95 -2.15
CA THR A 10 -7.27 11.32 -3.55
C THR A 10 -5.88 11.01 -4.08
N LEU A 11 -4.81 11.32 -3.32
CA LEU A 11 -3.42 11.12 -3.76
C LEU A 11 -3.05 9.63 -3.87
N CYS A 12 -3.51 8.82 -2.92
CA CYS A 12 -3.17 7.40 -2.86
C CYS A 12 -4.22 6.51 -3.56
N GLY A 13 -5.33 7.06 -4.04
CA GLY A 13 -6.47 6.28 -4.55
C GLY A 13 -7.08 5.36 -3.49
N GLY A 14 -6.87 5.66 -2.20
CA GLY A 14 -7.23 4.79 -1.09
C GLY A 14 -8.60 5.14 -0.51
N GLU A 15 -9.40 4.12 -0.21
CA GLU A 15 -10.65 4.23 0.54
C GLU A 15 -10.34 4.29 2.06
N ILE A 16 -10.44 5.47 2.67
CA ILE A 16 -10.05 5.69 4.07
C ILE A 16 -11.28 6.01 4.93
N PRO A 17 -11.72 5.11 5.84
CA PRO A 17 -12.74 5.43 6.83
C PRO A 17 -12.12 6.19 8.01
N PHE A 18 -12.78 7.25 8.46
CA PHE A 18 -12.35 8.03 9.62
C PHE A 18 -13.52 8.29 10.56
N ILE A 19 -13.37 7.94 11.83
CA ILE A 19 -14.39 8.09 12.87
C ILE A 19 -13.80 8.84 14.05
N ILE A 20 -14.46 9.91 14.49
CA ILE A 20 -14.10 10.70 15.67
C ILE A 20 -15.28 10.68 16.63
N PHE A 21 -15.00 10.51 17.93
CA PHE A 21 -16.01 10.65 18.98
C PHE A 21 -15.86 12.02 19.65
N SER A 22 -16.96 12.73 19.87
CA SER A 22 -16.95 13.94 20.71
C SER A 22 -16.61 13.60 22.15
N SER A 23 -16.32 14.61 22.97
CA SER A 23 -16.22 14.46 24.43
C SER A 23 -17.49 13.89 25.07
N THR A 24 -18.64 14.02 24.41
CA THR A 24 -19.93 13.44 24.82
C THR A 24 -20.18 12.04 24.24
N GLY A 25 -19.21 11.45 23.53
CA GLY A 25 -19.32 10.11 22.95
C GLY A 25 -20.11 10.03 21.64
N LYS A 26 -20.51 11.18 21.04
CA LYS A 26 -21.23 11.18 19.76
C LYS A 26 -20.24 10.93 18.61
N PRO A 27 -20.48 9.92 17.74
CA PRO A 27 -19.61 9.65 16.61
C PRO A 27 -19.84 10.65 15.46
N TYR A 28 -18.76 10.97 14.78
CA TYR A 28 -18.69 11.71 13.53
C TYR A 28 -17.84 10.90 12.56
N SER A 29 -18.38 10.57 11.39
CA SER A 29 -17.70 9.75 10.40
C SER A 29 -17.47 10.49 9.09
N PHE A 30 -16.34 10.22 8.46
CA PHE A 30 -15.98 10.69 7.13
C PHE A 30 -15.32 9.57 6.34
N GLY A 31 -15.56 9.53 5.03
CA GLY A 31 -14.93 8.59 4.12
C GLY A 31 -15.14 9.01 2.68
N HIS A 32 -14.23 8.63 1.79
CA HIS A 32 -14.32 8.86 0.36
C HIS A 32 -14.36 7.50 -0.38
N PRO A 33 -15.32 7.26 -1.29
CA PRO A 33 -16.35 8.18 -1.78
C PRO A 33 -17.48 8.48 -0.78
N SER A 34 -17.78 7.56 0.13
CA SER A 34 -18.67 7.78 1.28
C SER A 34 -18.38 6.74 2.37
N ILE A 35 -18.71 7.03 3.64
CA ILE A 35 -18.51 6.06 4.73
C ILE A 35 -19.33 4.76 4.51
N GLU A 36 -20.50 4.87 3.91
CA GLU A 36 -21.37 3.73 3.61
C GLU A 36 -20.76 2.80 2.55
N SER A 37 -20.18 3.38 1.49
CA SER A 37 -19.48 2.61 0.44
C SER A 37 -18.32 1.81 1.02
N ILE A 38 -17.51 2.46 1.88
CA ILE A 38 -16.38 1.82 2.55
C ILE A 38 -16.85 0.73 3.51
N ALA A 39 -17.89 0.98 4.31
CA ALA A 39 -18.44 -0.01 5.23
C ALA A 39 -18.97 -1.25 4.50
N LYS A 40 -19.66 -1.07 3.37
CA LYS A 40 -20.12 -2.17 2.52
C LYS A 40 -18.94 -2.96 1.97
N HIS A 41 -17.89 -2.29 1.51
CA HIS A 41 -16.68 -2.95 1.01
C HIS A 41 -15.99 -3.80 2.09
N ILE A 42 -15.79 -3.25 3.30
CA ILE A 42 -15.20 -3.97 4.44
C ILE A 42 -16.06 -5.18 4.83
N SER A 43 -17.38 -5.01 4.90
CA SER A 43 -18.31 -6.10 5.21
C SER A 43 -18.23 -7.22 4.17
N ASN A 44 -18.22 -6.88 2.89
CA ASN A 44 -18.11 -7.86 1.81
C ASN A 44 -16.73 -8.56 1.82
N ALA A 45 -15.65 -7.85 2.13
CA ALA A 45 -14.31 -8.43 2.25
C ALA A 45 -14.26 -9.48 3.38
N SER A 46 -14.90 -9.19 4.52
CA SER A 46 -14.97 -10.14 5.64
C SER A 46 -15.75 -11.41 5.29
N GLN A 47 -16.77 -11.32 4.42
CA GLN A 47 -17.50 -12.48 3.92
C GLN A 47 -16.65 -13.31 2.93
N ARG A 48 -15.91 -12.64 2.03
CA ARG A 48 -15.03 -13.34 1.07
C ARG A 48 -13.88 -14.08 1.77
N LEU A 49 -13.35 -13.54 2.86
CA LEU A 49 -12.30 -14.19 3.65
C LEU A 49 -12.77 -15.52 4.28
N ASN A 50 -14.07 -15.63 4.57
CA ASN A 50 -14.65 -16.83 5.19
C ASN A 50 -15.03 -17.89 4.14
N ASP A 51 -15.26 -17.49 2.88
CA ASP A 51 -15.76 -18.38 1.81
C ASP A 51 -14.70 -18.78 0.77
N THR A 52 -13.53 -18.14 0.72
CA THR A 52 -12.59 -18.35 -0.39
C THR A 52 -11.44 -19.26 0.01
N THR A 53 -11.37 -20.41 -0.67
CA THR A 53 -10.16 -21.19 -0.90
C THR A 53 -9.12 -20.32 -1.64
N ASP A 54 -8.49 -19.37 -0.94
CA ASP A 54 -7.65 -18.28 -1.49
C ASP A 54 -6.21 -18.70 -1.85
N ALA A 55 -5.89 -19.99 -1.71
CA ALA A 55 -4.55 -20.52 -1.98
C ALA A 55 -3.97 -20.13 -3.36
N PRO A 56 -4.73 -20.09 -4.48
CA PRO A 56 -4.16 -19.76 -5.79
C PRO A 56 -3.80 -18.28 -5.95
N VAL A 57 -4.65 -17.37 -5.45
CA VAL A 57 -4.47 -15.91 -5.60
C VAL A 57 -3.33 -15.43 -4.70
N GLU A 58 -3.30 -15.91 -3.45
CA GLU A 58 -2.23 -15.58 -2.51
C GLU A 58 -0.86 -16.08 -3.02
N THR A 59 -0.81 -17.30 -3.57
CA THR A 59 0.42 -17.86 -4.15
C THR A 59 0.88 -17.05 -5.35
N TYR A 60 -0.03 -16.65 -6.24
CA TYR A 60 0.30 -15.80 -7.38
C TYR A 60 0.88 -14.45 -6.94
N CYS A 61 0.26 -13.78 -5.96
CA CYS A 61 0.77 -12.53 -5.42
C CYS A 61 2.16 -12.68 -4.79
N LYS A 62 2.38 -13.74 -4.00
CA LYS A 62 3.70 -14.02 -3.40
C LYS A 62 4.78 -14.24 -4.45
N ILE A 63 4.49 -15.02 -5.51
CA ILE A 63 5.43 -15.25 -6.62
C ILE A 63 5.79 -13.93 -7.30
N ARG A 64 4.78 -13.11 -7.65
CA ARG A 64 4.99 -11.83 -8.33
C ARG A 64 5.83 -10.86 -7.51
N ILE A 65 5.58 -10.79 -6.19
CA ILE A 65 6.38 -9.96 -5.28
C ILE A 65 7.81 -10.48 -5.20
N SER A 66 8.01 -11.79 -5.06
CA SER A 66 9.34 -12.39 -4.96
C SER A 66 10.17 -12.13 -6.21
N LEU A 67 9.58 -12.26 -7.40
CA LEU A 67 10.27 -11.97 -8.67
C LEU A 67 10.68 -10.50 -8.75
N LEU A 68 9.77 -9.58 -8.42
CA LEU A 68 10.07 -8.16 -8.45
C LEU A 68 11.20 -7.77 -7.48
N VAL A 69 11.21 -8.38 -6.29
CA VAL A 69 12.28 -8.16 -5.30
C VAL A 69 13.62 -8.69 -5.81
N GLN A 70 13.61 -9.84 -6.50
CA GLN A 70 14.82 -10.40 -7.10
C GLN A 70 15.38 -9.48 -8.19
N ASP A 71 14.54 -9.04 -9.14
CA ASP A 71 14.94 -8.13 -10.22
C ASP A 71 15.48 -6.81 -9.66
N PHE A 72 14.83 -6.28 -8.62
CA PHE A 72 15.27 -5.06 -7.95
C PHE A 72 16.65 -5.22 -7.31
N ASN A 73 16.89 -6.32 -6.61
CA ASN A 73 18.18 -6.58 -5.96
C ASN A 73 19.30 -6.75 -7.00
N GLU A 74 19.03 -7.44 -8.11
CA GLU A 74 20.01 -7.60 -9.18
C GLU A 74 20.42 -6.26 -9.80
N VAL A 75 19.46 -5.40 -10.13
CA VAL A 75 19.73 -4.05 -10.67
C VAL A 75 20.48 -3.21 -9.64
N LYS A 76 20.13 -3.33 -8.36
CA LYS A 76 20.81 -2.62 -7.26
C LYS A 76 22.27 -3.04 -7.13
N ASP A 77 22.56 -4.34 -7.17
CA ASP A 77 23.93 -4.85 -7.08
C ASP A 77 24.78 -4.38 -8.27
N GLN A 78 24.22 -4.38 -9.49
CA GLN A 78 24.89 -3.83 -10.67
C GLN A 78 25.20 -2.34 -10.50
N LEU A 79 24.25 -1.56 -9.96
CA LEU A 79 24.45 -0.14 -9.71
C LEU A 79 25.57 0.11 -8.71
N ASP A 80 25.65 -0.68 -7.65
CA ASP A 80 26.70 -0.55 -6.63
C ASP A 80 28.08 -0.88 -7.21
N VAL A 81 28.20 -1.91 -8.04
CA VAL A 81 29.43 -2.22 -8.78
C VAL A 81 29.84 -1.06 -9.71
N ILE A 82 28.89 -0.49 -10.45
CA ILE A 82 29.17 0.65 -11.35
C ILE A 82 29.65 1.86 -10.55
N LYS A 83 29.02 2.15 -9.40
CA LYS A 83 29.42 3.28 -8.53
C LYS A 83 30.83 3.11 -7.99
N GLU A 84 31.21 1.91 -7.55
CA GLU A 84 32.57 1.66 -7.06
C GLU A 84 33.61 1.79 -8.18
N LYS A 85 33.30 1.31 -9.40
CA LYS A 85 34.15 1.53 -10.58
C LYS A 85 34.31 3.02 -10.90
N GLN A 86 33.22 3.80 -10.84
CA GLN A 86 33.28 5.25 -11.05
C GLN A 86 34.14 5.97 -10.01
N LYS A 87 34.04 5.59 -8.74
CA LYS A 87 34.91 6.13 -7.68
C LYS A 87 36.38 5.80 -7.91
N ALA A 88 36.69 4.55 -8.30
CA ALA A 88 38.06 4.14 -8.59
C ALA A 88 38.66 4.89 -9.79
N ILE A 89 37.86 5.15 -10.84
CA ILE A 89 38.27 5.97 -11.98
C ILE A 89 38.55 7.41 -11.54
N ALA A 90 37.68 8.00 -10.72
CA ALA A 90 37.83 9.37 -10.23
C ALA A 90 39.03 9.58 -9.29
N LEU A 91 39.50 8.53 -8.61
CA LEU A 91 40.69 8.54 -7.74
C LEU A 91 42.01 8.28 -8.49
N GLY A 92 41.93 7.76 -9.72
CA GLY A 92 43.10 7.45 -10.57
C GLY A 92 43.49 8.56 -11.56
N GLN A 93 42.81 9.71 -11.52
CA GLN A 93 43.15 10.94 -12.24
C GLN A 93 43.67 12.00 -11.27
#